data_AF-A0A2L0GI22-F1
#
_entry.id   AF-A0A2L0GI22-F1
#
_cell.length_a   1.000
_cell.length_b   1.000
_cell.length_c   1.000
_cell.angle_alpha   90.00
_cell.angle_beta   90.00
_cell.angle_gamma   90.00
#
_symmetry.space_group_name_H-M   'P 1'
#
loop_
_entity.id
_entity.type
_entity.pdbx_description
1 polymer ?
#
loop_
_entity_poly.entity_id
_entity_poly.type
_entity_poly.pdbx_seq_one_letter_code
_entity_poly.pdbx_strand_id
1 'polypeptide(L)' 'MPAKKAFALRLDPALHDAIQRLADAELRSVNAEIEILLREALTRRGVKPARSTPARRGRPPGDASKGNSDA' A
#
# COMPACT_ATOMS: atom_id res chain seq x y z
N MET A 1 -2.23 -3.98 9.46
CA MET A 1 -2.35 -3.33 8.13
C MET A 1 -2.71 -4.42 7.13
N PRO A 2 -3.56 -4.20 6.09
CA PRO A 2 -3.47 -5.09 4.93
C PRO A 2 -2.00 -5.10 4.54
N ALA A 3 -1.40 -6.28 4.45
CA ALA A 3 0.03 -6.39 4.21
C ALA A 3 0.32 -5.72 2.85
N LYS A 4 0.90 -4.51 2.90
CA LYS A 4 1.32 -3.82 1.68
C LYS A 4 2.54 -4.57 1.18
N LYS A 5 2.49 -5.03 -0.07
CA LYS A 5 3.65 -5.66 -0.68
C LYS A 5 4.66 -4.57 -1.03
N ALA A 6 5.75 -4.49 -0.27
CA ALA A 6 6.90 -3.67 -0.62
C ALA A 6 7.70 -4.40 -1.70
N PHE A 7 7.99 -3.70 -2.80
CA PHE A 7 8.86 -4.22 -3.86
C PHE A 7 9.60 -3.04 -4.51
N ALA A 8 10.81 -3.29 -4.98
CA ALA A 8 11.56 -2.30 -5.74
C ALA A 8 10.92 -2.15 -7.13
N LEU A 9 10.26 -1.01 -7.35
CA LEU A 9 9.66 -0.66 -8.64
C LEU A 9 10.67 0.13 -9.46
N ARG A 10 11.01 -0.37 -10.65
CA ARG A 10 11.84 0.36 -11.61
C ARG A 10 10.92 1.23 -12.47
N LEU A 11 11.11 2.55 -12.40
CA LEU A 11 10.42 3.53 -13.23
C LEU A 11 11.42 4.37 -13.98
N ASP A 12 11.01 4.85 -15.16
CA ASP A 12 11.68 5.96 -15.80
C ASP A 12 11.61 7.21 -14.88
N PRO A 13 12.72 7.97 -14.71
CA PRO A 13 12.72 9.15 -13.83
C PRO A 13 11.69 10.22 -14.23
N ALA A 14 11.50 10.48 -15.53
CA ALA A 14 10.56 11.49 -15.98
C ALA A 14 9.10 11.07 -15.72
N LEU A 15 8.82 9.76 -15.82
CA LEU A 15 7.53 9.20 -15.41
C LEU A 15 7.31 9.36 -13.89
N HIS A 16 8.33 9.07 -13.07
CA HIS A 16 8.24 9.27 -11.63
C HIS A 16 7.96 10.74 -11.28
N ASP A 17 8.63 11.68 -11.93
CA ASP A 17 8.41 13.11 -11.71
C ASP A 17 7.01 13.57 -12.09
N ALA A 18 6.43 13.00 -13.15
CA ALA A 18 5.04 13.27 -13.53
C ALA A 18 4.05 12.77 -12.46
N ILE A 19 4.29 11.58 -11.93
CA ILE A 19 3.48 11.02 -10.83
C ILE A 19 3.63 11.86 -9.56
N GLN A 20 4.84 12.32 -9.23
CA GLN A 20 5.09 13.18 -8.07
C GLN A 20 4.29 14.49 -8.18
N ARG A 21 4.35 15.17 -9.33
CA ARG A 21 3.58 16.42 -9.54
C ARG A 21 2.08 16.22 -9.40
N LEU A 22 1.56 15.10 -9.90
CA LEU A 22 0.14 14.77 -9.77
C LEU A 22 -0.23 14.48 -8.30
N ALA A 23 0.60 13.69 -7.60
CA ALA A 23 0.41 13.39 -6.19
C ALA A 23 0.40 14.66 -5.33
N ASP A 24 1.30 15.61 -5.62
CA ASP A 24 1.39 16.90 -4.93
C ASP A 24 0.13 17.75 -5.16
N ALA A 25 -0.35 17.81 -6.40
CA ALA A 25 -1.58 18.53 -6.76
C ALA A 25 -2.82 17.95 -6.05
N GLU A 26 -2.83 16.64 -5.81
CA GLU A 26 -3.93 15.93 -5.16
C GLU A 26 -3.76 15.72 -3.65
N LEU A 27 -2.74 16.35 -3.04
CA LEU A 27 -2.43 16.30 -1.61
C LEU A 27 -2.30 14.86 -1.07
N ARG A 28 -1.58 14.01 -1.80
CA ARG A 28 -1.36 12.61 -1.41
C ARG A 28 0.08 12.18 -1.59
N SER A 29 0.46 11.09 -0.91
CA SER A 29 1.77 10.48 -1.13
C SER A 29 1.87 9.87 -2.52
N VAL A 30 3.06 9.86 -3.11
CA VAL A 30 3.36 9.18 -4.39
C VAL A 30 2.87 7.72 -4.41
N ASN A 31 3.06 6.96 -3.33
CA ASN A 31 2.61 5.57 -3.28
C ASN A 31 1.08 5.43 -3.35
N ALA A 32 0.34 6.40 -2.81
CA ALA A 32 -1.12 6.42 -2.89
C ALA A 32 -1.57 6.76 -4.32
N GLU A 33 -0.89 7.71 -4.97
CA GLU A 33 -1.14 8.06 -6.38
C GLU A 33 -0.88 6.87 -7.31
N ILE A 34 0.26 6.18 -7.15
CA ILE A 34 0.58 4.97 -7.90
C ILE A 34 -0.52 3.90 -7.72
N GLU A 35 -1.04 3.72 -6.51
CA GLU A 35 -2.13 2.75 -6.29
C GLU A 35 -3.42 3.13 -7.04
N ILE A 36 -3.79 4.42 -7.06
CA ILE A 36 -4.97 4.92 -7.80
C ILE A 36 -4.79 4.66 -9.30
N LEU A 37 -3.67 5.13 -9.86
CA LEU A 37 -3.36 4.97 -11.29
C LEU A 37 -3.38 3.50 -11.72
N LEU A 38 -2.82 2.60 -10.91
CA LEU A 38 -2.84 1.16 -11.19
C LEU A 38 -4.26 0.58 -11.13
N ARG A 39 -5.08 0.96 -10.15
CA ARG A 39 -6.49 0.51 -10.06
C ARG A 39 -7.31 1.01 -11.24
N GLU A 40 -7.11 2.24 -11.67
CA GLU A 40 -7.77 2.79 -12.85
C GLU A 40 -7.35 2.06 -14.12
N ALA A 41 -6.06 1.84 -14.32
CA ALA A 41 -5.53 1.13 -15.47
C ALA A 41 -6.07 -0.31 -15.56
N LEU A 42 -6.15 -1.02 -14.42
CA LEU A 42 -6.77 -2.36 -14.35
C LEU A 42 -8.26 -2.30 -14.68
N THR A 43 -8.99 -1.33 -14.12
CA THR A 43 -10.43 -1.17 -14.37
C THR A 43 -10.72 -0.89 -15.85
N ARG A 44 -9.92 -0.03 -16.50
CA ARG A 44 -10.01 0.24 -17.95
C ARG A 44 -9.78 -1.02 -18.81
N ARG A 45 -9.05 -2.00 -18.28
CA ARG A 45 -8.82 -3.32 -18.91
C ARG A 45 -9.86 -4.37 -18.51
N GLY A 46 -10.90 -3.98 -17.77
CA GLY A 46 -11.95 -4.90 -17.28
C GLY A 46 -11.55 -5.71 -16.06
N VAL A 47 -10.39 -5.45 -15.44
CA VAL A 47 -9.92 -6.17 -14.25
C VAL A 47 -10.33 -5.40 -13.00
N LYS A 48 -11.15 -6.01 -12.14
CA LYS A 48 -11.60 -5.43 -10.87
C LYS A 48 -10.79 -6.03 -9.70
N PRO A 49 -9.76 -5.33 -9.17
CA PRO A 49 -9.00 -5.83 -8.02
C PRO A 49 -9.88 -5.85 -6.76
N ALA A 50 -9.86 -6.97 -6.04
CA ALA A 50 -10.55 -7.09 -4.77
C ALA A 50 -10.08 -6.03 -3.76
N ARG A 51 -11.00 -5.48 -2.96
CA ARG A 51 -10.62 -4.59 -1.85
C ARG A 51 -10.09 -5.44 -0.69
N SER A 52 -8.86 -5.17 -0.26
CA SER A 52 -8.32 -5.78 0.96
C SER A 52 -9.10 -5.30 2.19
N THR A 53 -9.36 -6.18 3.14
CA THR A 53 -9.96 -5.80 4.42
C THR A 53 -9.07 -4.76 5.13
N PRO A 54 -9.62 -3.60 5.52
CA PRO A 54 -8.86 -2.62 6.27
C PRO A 54 -8.43 -3.23 7.60
N ALA A 55 -7.19 -2.99 8.00
CA ALA A 55 -6.75 -3.45 9.31
C ALA A 55 -7.52 -2.71 10.40
N ARG A 56 -8.04 -3.47 11.37
CA ARG A 56 -8.66 -2.90 12.56
C ARG A 56 -7.66 -1.95 13.22
N ARG A 57 -8.09 -0.71 13.48
CA ARG A 57 -7.30 0.27 14.23
C ARG A 57 -7.21 -0.20 15.67
N GLY A 58 -6.01 -0.31 16.20
CA GLY A 58 -5.74 -0.76 17.57
C GLY A 58 -4.27 -1.11 17.76
N ARG A 59 -3.81 -1.05 19.01
CA ARG A 59 -2.48 -1.53 19.44
C ARG A 59 -2.35 -3.00 19.01
N PRO A 60 -1.26 -3.43 18.36
CA PRO A 60 -1.03 -4.86 18.15
C PRO A 60 -1.07 -5.57 19.52
N PRO A 61 -1.68 -6.77 19.63
CA PRO A 61 -1.61 -7.54 20.87
C PRO A 61 -0.14 -7.68 21.24
N GLY A 62 0.24 -7.28 22.46
CA GLY A 62 1.60 -7.50 22.94
C GLY A 62 1.88 -9.00 22.99
N ASP A 63 3.11 -9.40 22.67
CA ASP A 63 3.60 -10.77 22.84
C ASP A 63 3.56 -11.13 24.33
N ALA A 64 2.42 -11.59 24.82
CA ALA A 64 2.19 -12.03 26.18
C ALA A 64 1.60 -13.44 26.16
N SER A 65 2.29 -14.38 25.51
CA SER A 65 1.97 -15.81 25.64
C SER A 65 3.10 -16.72 25.15
N LYS A 66 4.25 -16.70 25.82
CA LYS A 66 5.04 -17.91 26.12
C LYS A 66 5.76 -17.74 27.46
N GLY A 67 5.03 -17.96 28.54
CA GLY A 67 5.65 -18.52 29.73
C GLY A 67 6.01 -19.97 29.41
N ASN A 68 7.30 -20.29 29.41
CA ASN A 68 7.73 -21.68 29.57
C ASN A 68 8.36 -21.79 30.95
N SER A 69 7.70 -22.57 31.79
CA SER A 69 8.19 -23.18 33.01
C SER A 69 9.46 -23.96 32.73
N ASP A 70 10.54 -23.63 33.44
CA ASP A 70 11.62 -24.56 33.79
C ASP A 70 12.29 -24.04 35.07
N ALA A 71 11.79 -24.54 36.20
CA ALA A 71 12.45 -24.63 37.50
C ALA A 71 11.76 -25.72 38.32
#